data_AF-A0A2V5SBD4-F1
#
_entry.id   AF-A0A2V5SBD4-F1
#
_cell.length_a   1.000
_cell.length_b   1.000
_cell.length_c   1.000
_cell.angle_alpha   90.00
_cell.angle_beta   90.00
_cell.angle_gamma   90.00
#
_symmetry.space_group_name_H-M   'P 1'
#
loop_
_entity.id
_entity.type
_entity.pdbx_description
1 polymer ?
#
loop_
_entity_poly.entity_id
_entity_poly.type
_entity_poly.pdbx_seq_one_letter_code
_entity_poly.pdbx_strand_id
1 'polypeptide(L)'
;MSSHLTQRGSIDAESEMSPQEPPPWIIRSAAWVLVGAFLFALLIAIVMRLPETVHCQFVLIPATGADPIQSPHQAIISRVGVEEGQTVKAGEELFVLRSEEIRGWDTQFRTLTEDLRSKEESLARSETAYAAQAQIKNAEIEQAKSEVKFRQNHREASQDLVARMQKLATQGGVSQVDLVKLKLDLAGSEKDFSVAQRTLQQVNLDRERMETEHARQRAEQQSEIEKLKMRIGALKTDLENAQQNLLTVRSPYEGVIISMEQRTVGSVVQ
;
A
#
# COMPACT_ATOMS: atom_id res chain seq x y z
N MET A 1 10.92 71.67 86.36
CA MET A 1 11.80 72.77 85.94
C MET A 1 11.06 73.56 84.85
N SER A 2 10.18 74.48 85.24
CA SER A 2 10.37 75.94 85.18
C SER A 2 10.68 76.42 83.75
N SER A 3 9.76 77.09 83.06
CA SER A 3 9.45 78.53 83.25
C SER A 3 8.21 78.89 82.41
N HIS A 4 7.12 79.43 82.98
CA HIS A 4 6.81 80.88 83.16
C HIS A 4 6.80 81.64 81.80
N LEU A 5 5.78 82.39 81.38
CA LEU A 5 4.88 83.34 82.06
C LEU A 5 3.54 83.41 81.29
N THR A 6 2.38 83.41 81.96
CA THR A 6 1.54 84.61 82.24
C THR A 6 0.98 85.24 80.97
N GLN A 7 -0.33 85.20 80.70
CA GLN A 7 -1.20 86.33 81.11
C GLN A 7 -2.69 85.92 81.13
N ARG A 8 -3.35 86.38 82.19
CA ARG A 8 -4.74 86.11 82.58
C ARG A 8 -5.76 86.62 81.56
N GLY A 9 -6.87 85.89 81.46
CA GLY A 9 -8.07 86.28 80.74
C GLY A 9 -8.75 87.50 81.34
N SER A 10 -9.21 88.37 80.45
CA SER A 10 -10.21 89.41 80.68
C SER A 10 -11.46 89.06 79.88
N ILE A 11 -12.58 89.02 80.59
CA ILE A 11 -13.94 89.03 80.06
C ILE A 11 -14.23 90.48 79.62
N ASP A 12 -15.22 90.67 78.73
CA ASP A 12 -15.68 91.90 78.06
C ASP A 12 -14.99 92.09 76.69
N ALA A 13 -15.65 92.18 75.54
CA ALA A 13 -17.03 92.51 75.22
C ALA A 13 -17.39 91.99 73.82
N GLU A 14 -18.68 91.72 73.62
CA GLU A 14 -19.40 91.74 72.34
C GLU A 14 -18.92 90.79 71.23
N SER A 15 -19.50 89.58 71.22
CA SER A 15 -19.72 88.82 69.99
C SER A 15 -20.67 89.61 69.08
N GLU A 16 -20.08 90.40 68.19
CA GLU A 16 -20.80 91.02 67.07
C GLU A 16 -21.43 89.92 66.21
N MET A 17 -22.75 90.01 66.12
CA MET A 17 -23.63 89.17 65.31
C MET A 17 -23.12 89.09 63.87
N SER A 18 -22.77 87.88 63.42
CA SER A 18 -22.76 87.58 61.98
C SER A 18 -24.19 87.73 61.46
N PRO A 19 -24.44 88.61 60.47
CA PRO A 19 -25.76 88.72 59.84
C PRO A 19 -26.14 87.38 59.21
N GLN A 20 -27.25 86.81 59.67
CA GLN A 20 -27.74 85.50 59.28
C GLN A 20 -28.53 85.50 57.96
N GLU A 21 -28.33 86.49 57.09
CA GLU A 21 -28.97 86.54 55.77
C GLU A 21 -27.99 87.07 54.71
N PRO A 22 -27.58 86.24 53.72
CA PRO A 22 -26.81 86.75 52.61
C PRO A 22 -27.65 87.78 51.83
N PRO A 23 -27.06 88.91 51.39
CA PRO A 23 -27.77 89.94 50.64
C PRO A 23 -28.60 89.36 49.48
N PRO A 24 -29.85 89.81 49.26
CA PRO A 24 -30.78 89.19 48.31
C PRO A 24 -30.30 89.19 46.84
N TRP A 25 -29.29 89.99 46.49
CA TRP A 25 -28.67 90.00 45.17
C TRP A 25 -27.71 88.82 44.93
N ILE A 26 -27.05 88.30 45.97
CA ILE A 26 -26.13 87.15 45.89
C ILE A 26 -26.91 85.84 45.75
N ILE A 27 -28.01 85.70 46.49
CA ILE A 27 -28.90 84.53 46.37
C ILE A 27 -29.53 84.48 44.98
N ARG A 28 -29.96 85.64 44.44
CA ARG A 28 -30.52 85.73 43.09
C ARG A 28 -29.47 85.45 42.00
N SER A 29 -28.25 85.96 42.14
CA SER A 29 -27.19 85.67 41.16
C SER A 29 -26.75 84.21 41.21
N ALA A 30 -26.62 83.63 42.40
CA ALA A 30 -26.36 82.20 42.58
C ALA A 30 -27.47 81.34 41.96
N ALA A 31 -28.75 81.71 42.14
CA ALA A 31 -29.87 81.02 41.52
C ALA A 31 -29.83 81.10 39.99
N TRP A 32 -29.54 82.27 39.40
CA TRP A 32 -29.41 82.43 37.94
C TRP A 32 -28.21 81.66 37.37
N VAL A 33 -27.09 81.59 38.08
CA VAL A 33 -25.93 80.77 37.69
C VAL A 33 -26.27 79.29 37.74
N LEU A 34 -27.00 78.84 38.76
CA LEU A 34 -27.41 77.43 38.90
C LEU A 34 -28.40 77.03 37.81
N VAL A 35 -29.38 77.90 37.51
CA VAL A 35 -30.32 77.71 36.40
C VAL A 35 -29.60 77.74 35.05
N GLY A 36 -28.64 78.64 34.86
CA GLY A 36 -27.82 78.73 33.66
C GLY A 36 -26.96 77.47 33.46
N ALA A 37 -26.30 76.98 34.51
CA ALA A 37 -25.51 75.76 34.47
C ALA A 37 -26.38 74.53 34.18
N PHE A 38 -27.58 74.46 34.75
CA PHE A 38 -28.53 73.38 34.48
C PHE A 38 -29.03 73.42 33.03
N LEU A 39 -29.43 74.60 32.53
CA LEU A 39 -29.83 74.79 31.14
C LEU A 39 -28.68 74.44 30.18
N PHE A 40 -27.45 74.82 30.52
CA PHE A 40 -26.27 74.51 29.73
C PHE A 40 -25.97 73.00 29.69
N ALA A 41 -26.05 72.31 30.83
CA ALA A 41 -25.91 70.86 30.89
C ALA A 41 -27.02 70.14 30.11
N LEU A 42 -28.26 70.63 30.18
CA LEU A 42 -29.39 70.12 29.40
C LEU A 42 -29.15 70.30 27.90
N LEU A 43 -28.64 71.46 27.49
CA LEU A 43 -28.32 71.76 26.09
C LEU A 43 -27.20 70.83 25.57
N ILE A 44 -26.17 70.59 26.38
CA ILE A 44 -25.10 69.64 26.05
C ILE A 44 -25.67 68.21 25.93
N ALA A 45 -26.53 67.77 26.84
CA ALA A 45 -27.12 66.43 26.79
C ALA A 45 -28.01 66.22 25.54
N ILE A 46 -28.70 67.26 25.06
CA ILE A 46 -29.52 67.20 23.84
C ILE A 46 -28.65 67.18 22.58
N VAL A 47 -27.59 68.00 22.55
CA VAL A 47 -26.72 68.13 21.36
C VAL A 47 -25.73 66.97 21.25
N MET A 48 -25.22 66.49 22.38
CA MET A 48 -24.19 65.46 22.42
C MET A 48 -24.84 64.07 22.51
N ARG A 49 -25.17 63.50 21.34
CA ARG A 49 -25.48 62.07 21.24
C ARG A 49 -24.19 61.30 21.50
N LEU A 50 -24.13 60.57 22.61
CA LEU A 50 -23.01 59.68 22.90
C LEU A 50 -23.06 58.52 21.88
N PRO A 51 -22.09 58.38 20.96
CA PRO A 51 -22.07 57.24 20.05
C PRO A 51 -21.61 56.01 20.85
N GLU A 52 -22.56 55.15 21.23
CA GLU A 52 -22.24 53.83 21.76
C GLU A 52 -21.78 52.92 20.62
N THR A 53 -20.49 52.99 20.30
CA THR A 53 -19.84 51.99 19.44
C THR A 53 -19.38 50.84 20.31
N VAL A 54 -20.17 49.77 20.36
CA VAL A 54 -19.80 48.53 21.04
C VAL A 54 -18.84 47.76 20.13
N HIS A 55 -17.61 47.54 20.61
CA HIS A 55 -16.64 46.69 19.94
C HIS A 55 -16.98 45.23 20.28
N CYS A 56 -17.70 44.58 19.39
CA CYS A 56 -17.99 43.15 19.50
C CYS A 56 -16.89 42.35 18.79
N GLN A 57 -16.30 41.38 19.47
CA GLN A 57 -15.54 40.34 18.78
C GLN A 57 -16.54 39.41 18.09
N PHE A 58 -16.47 39.29 16.78
CA PHE A 58 -17.28 38.36 16.00
C PHE A 58 -16.37 37.29 15.38
N VAL A 59 -16.87 36.06 15.35
CA VAL A 59 -16.24 34.94 14.64
C VAL A 59 -17.07 34.68 13.40
N LEU A 60 -16.42 34.67 12.24
CA LEU A 60 -17.05 34.31 10.98
C LEU A 60 -17.26 32.79 10.96
N ILE A 61 -18.53 32.36 10.94
CA ILE A 61 -18.91 30.96 10.76
C ILE A 61 -19.56 30.84 9.38
N PRO A 62 -19.06 29.98 8.49
CA PRO A 62 -19.66 29.79 7.17
C PRO A 62 -21.08 29.25 7.29
N ALA A 63 -22.01 29.81 6.52
CA ALA A 63 -23.42 29.43 6.56
C ALA A 63 -23.69 27.97 6.16
N THR A 64 -22.80 27.38 5.34
CA THR A 64 -22.90 26.00 4.82
C THR A 64 -22.03 25.00 5.58
N GLY A 65 -21.37 25.41 6.66
CA GLY A 65 -20.33 24.60 7.32
C GLY A 65 -19.01 24.59 6.54
N ALA A 66 -18.01 23.91 7.09
CA ALA A 66 -16.70 23.71 6.48
C ALA A 66 -16.44 22.21 6.35
N ASP A 67 -16.06 21.72 5.16
CA ASP A 67 -15.69 20.32 4.99
C ASP A 67 -14.21 20.15 5.35
N PRO A 68 -13.88 19.37 6.40
CA PRO A 68 -12.49 19.12 6.78
C PRO A 68 -11.85 18.18 5.76
N ILE A 69 -10.69 18.57 5.23
CA ILE A 69 -9.87 17.72 4.37
C ILE A 69 -8.84 17.00 5.26
N GLN A 70 -8.89 15.68 5.26
CA GLN A 70 -8.00 14.81 6.05
C GLN A 70 -7.09 13.99 5.15
N SER A 71 -5.97 13.53 5.73
CA SER A 71 -5.09 12.59 5.04
C SER A 71 -5.71 11.19 5.08
N PRO A 72 -5.70 10.42 3.97
CA PRO A 72 -6.17 9.04 3.98
C PRO A 72 -5.20 8.07 4.67
N HIS A 73 -3.91 8.43 4.76
CA HIS A 73 -2.85 7.62 5.36
C HIS A 73 -1.94 8.49 6.22
N GLN A 74 -1.20 7.85 7.13
CA GLN A 74 -0.17 8.54 7.88
C GLN A 74 0.94 9.02 6.92
N ALA A 75 1.20 10.32 6.92
CA ALA A 75 2.14 10.93 6.00
C ALA A 75 2.82 12.16 6.59
N ILE A 76 3.95 12.55 6.00
CA ILE A 76 4.71 13.74 6.37
C ILE A 76 4.45 14.81 5.32
N ILE A 77 4.06 16.01 5.74
CA ILE A 77 3.86 17.14 4.83
C ILE A 77 5.20 17.50 4.18
N SER A 78 5.31 17.29 2.87
CA SER A 78 6.49 17.65 2.09
C SER A 78 6.40 19.05 1.50
N ARG A 79 5.18 19.50 1.16
CA ARG A 79 4.92 20.86 0.67
C ARG A 79 3.51 21.29 1.05
N VAL A 80 3.38 22.56 1.41
CA VAL A 80 2.11 23.27 1.58
C VAL A 80 1.96 24.22 0.39
N GLY A 81 0.86 24.11 -0.36
CA GLY A 81 0.61 24.87 -1.58
C GLY A 81 -0.37 26.02 -1.42
N VAL A 82 -0.99 26.16 -0.25
CA VAL A 82 -2.06 27.13 0.01
C VAL A 82 -1.91 27.83 1.35
N GLU A 83 -2.55 28.99 1.48
CA GLU A 83 -2.60 29.79 2.70
C GLU A 83 -4.05 29.99 3.21
N GLU A 84 -4.22 30.31 4.48
CA GLU A 84 -5.53 30.64 5.05
C GLU A 84 -6.09 31.92 4.41
N GLY A 85 -7.38 31.91 4.06
CA GLY A 85 -8.04 32.98 3.33
C GLY A 85 -7.85 32.94 1.81
N GLN A 86 -7.02 32.02 1.29
CA GLN A 86 -6.84 31.84 -0.15
C GLN A 86 -8.06 31.17 -0.78
N THR A 87 -8.47 31.68 -1.96
CA THR A 87 -9.47 31.02 -2.81
C THR A 87 -8.79 29.98 -3.69
N VAL A 88 -9.33 28.76 -3.71
CA VAL A 88 -8.81 27.61 -4.45
C VAL A 88 -9.86 27.07 -5.42
N LYS A 89 -9.42 26.58 -6.57
CA LYS A 89 -10.29 25.93 -7.57
C LYS A 89 -10.39 24.43 -7.34
N ALA A 90 -11.44 23.81 -7.89
CA ALA A 90 -11.54 22.36 -7.92
C ALA A 90 -10.31 21.73 -8.62
N GLY A 91 -9.69 20.74 -7.97
CA GLY A 91 -8.49 20.05 -8.44
C GLY A 91 -7.16 20.75 -8.12
N GLU A 92 -7.19 21.95 -7.53
CA GLU A 92 -5.99 22.68 -7.13
C GLU A 92 -5.25 21.93 -6.01
N GLU A 93 -3.91 21.95 -6.07
CA GLU A 93 -3.05 21.25 -5.13
C GLU A 93 -2.98 22.01 -3.80
N LEU A 94 -3.42 21.35 -2.73
CA LEU A 94 -3.42 21.93 -1.37
C LEU A 94 -2.16 21.52 -0.62
N PHE A 95 -1.89 20.22 -0.57
CA PHE A 95 -0.75 19.64 0.14
C PHE A 95 -0.10 18.54 -0.69
N VAL A 96 1.22 18.45 -0.59
CA VAL A 96 1.98 17.28 -1.05
C VAL A 96 2.49 16.55 0.18
N LEU A 97 2.03 15.31 0.34
CA LEU A 97 2.36 14.45 1.46
C LEU A 97 3.33 13.37 0.99
N ARG A 98 4.24 12.94 1.86
CA ARG A 98 5.11 11.78 1.64
C ARG A 98 4.77 10.73 2.67
N SER A 99 4.42 9.52 2.23
CA SER A 99 4.18 8.40 3.14
C SER A 99 5.32 7.38 3.04
N GLU A 100 5.84 6.95 4.18
CA GLU A 100 6.76 5.82 4.27
C GLU A 100 6.08 4.50 3.91
N GLU A 101 4.76 4.38 4.10
CA GLU A 101 3.98 3.19 3.74
C GLU A 101 3.98 2.96 2.23
N ILE A 102 3.73 4.02 1.45
CA ILE A 102 3.80 3.99 -0.02
C ILE A 102 5.22 3.64 -0.49
N ARG A 103 6.27 4.18 0.16
CA ARG A 103 7.67 3.83 -0.17
C ARG A 103 7.96 2.35 0.12
N GLY A 104 7.39 1.81 1.19
CA GLY A 104 7.44 0.39 1.52
C GLY A 104 6.78 -0.47 0.44
N TRP A 105 5.62 -0.06 -0.07
CA TRP A 105 4.93 -0.73 -1.18
C TRP A 105 5.75 -0.72 -2.47
N ASP A 106 6.37 0.41 -2.85
CA ASP A 106 7.25 0.44 -4.04
C ASP A 106 8.43 -0.52 -3.92
N THR A 107 9.06 -0.56 -2.74
CA THR A 107 10.14 -1.50 -2.47
C THR A 107 9.66 -2.95 -2.58
N GLN A 108 8.54 -3.28 -1.95
CA GLN A 108 7.93 -4.61 -2.03
C GLN A 108 7.53 -4.98 -3.47
N PHE A 109 6.96 -4.04 -4.22
CA PHE A 109 6.58 -4.23 -5.61
C PHE A 109 7.79 -4.58 -6.47
N ARG A 110 8.89 -3.85 -6.31
CA ARG A 110 10.15 -4.12 -7.01
C ARG A 110 10.73 -5.48 -6.63
N THR A 111 10.76 -5.82 -5.34
CA THR A 111 11.22 -7.13 -4.88
C THR A 111 10.35 -8.26 -5.44
N LEU A 112 9.02 -8.16 -5.37
CA LEU A 112 8.12 -9.18 -5.91
C LEU A 112 8.24 -9.31 -7.42
N THR A 113 8.44 -8.21 -8.14
CA THR A 113 8.65 -8.24 -9.60
C THR A 113 9.97 -8.93 -9.96
N GLU A 114 11.03 -8.70 -9.18
CA GLU A 114 12.30 -9.41 -9.36
C GLU A 114 12.18 -10.89 -9.02
N ASP A 115 11.48 -11.23 -7.94
CA ASP A 115 11.18 -12.63 -7.58
C ASP A 115 10.37 -13.32 -8.69
N LEU A 116 9.37 -12.65 -9.25
CA LEU A 116 8.58 -13.16 -10.36
C LEU A 116 9.48 -13.45 -11.57
N ARG A 117 10.35 -12.51 -11.95
CA ARG A 117 11.30 -12.67 -13.05
C ARG A 117 12.24 -13.85 -12.80
N SER A 118 12.77 -13.99 -11.59
CA SER A 118 13.62 -15.09 -11.19
C SER A 118 12.89 -16.45 -11.29
N LYS A 119 11.62 -16.51 -10.88
CA LYS A 119 10.79 -17.72 -10.99
C LYS A 119 10.48 -18.09 -12.43
N GLU A 120 10.14 -17.12 -13.28
CA GLU A 120 9.91 -17.34 -14.71
C GLU A 120 11.17 -17.84 -15.41
N GLU A 121 12.34 -17.27 -15.09
CA GLU A 121 13.62 -17.73 -15.62
C GLU A 121 13.95 -19.15 -15.13
N SER A 122 13.70 -19.44 -13.85
CA SER A 122 13.90 -20.79 -13.29
C SER A 122 12.99 -21.82 -13.96
N LEU A 123 11.74 -21.48 -14.27
CA LEU A 123 10.81 -22.34 -15.01
C LEU A 123 11.35 -22.62 -16.42
N ALA A 124 11.78 -21.59 -17.15
CA ALA A 124 12.35 -21.76 -18.49
C ALA A 124 13.63 -22.64 -18.49
N ARG A 125 14.51 -22.45 -17.51
CA ARG A 125 15.68 -23.32 -17.33
C ARG A 125 15.29 -24.77 -17.01
N SER A 126 14.26 -24.97 -16.19
CA SER A 126 13.73 -26.31 -15.90
C SER A 126 13.13 -26.97 -17.14
N GLU A 127 12.37 -26.25 -17.95
CA GLU A 127 11.77 -26.76 -19.19
C GLU A 127 12.83 -27.17 -20.21
N THR A 128 13.88 -26.36 -20.38
CA THR A 128 14.99 -26.69 -21.28
C THR A 128 15.77 -27.91 -20.80
N ALA A 129 16.01 -28.03 -19.49
CA ALA A 129 16.64 -29.22 -18.90
C ALA A 129 15.78 -30.48 -19.09
N TYR A 130 14.47 -30.37 -18.87
CA TYR A 130 13.52 -31.46 -19.11
C TYR A 130 13.50 -31.86 -20.58
N ALA A 131 13.46 -30.91 -21.51
CA ALA A 131 13.49 -31.21 -22.94
C ALA A 131 14.75 -32.01 -23.33
N ALA A 132 15.92 -31.64 -22.80
CA ALA A 132 17.15 -32.39 -23.02
C ALA A 132 17.08 -33.82 -22.45
N GLN A 133 16.55 -34.00 -21.23
CA GLN A 133 16.38 -35.31 -20.61
C GLN A 133 15.37 -36.19 -21.38
N ALA A 134 14.27 -35.59 -21.84
CA ALA A 134 13.26 -36.28 -22.65
C ALA A 134 13.86 -36.77 -23.98
N GLN A 135 14.73 -35.98 -24.62
CA GLN A 135 15.43 -36.41 -25.84
C GLN A 135 16.36 -37.59 -25.58
N ILE A 136 17.12 -37.57 -24.47
CA ILE A 136 17.99 -38.71 -24.07
C ILE A 136 17.14 -39.96 -23.84
N LYS A 137 16.04 -39.85 -23.09
CA LYS A 137 15.13 -40.98 -22.84
C LYS A 137 14.47 -41.49 -24.11
N ASN A 138 14.10 -40.62 -25.04
CA ASN A 138 13.56 -41.04 -26.33
C ASN A 138 14.61 -41.81 -27.16
N ALA A 139 15.87 -41.38 -27.15
CA ALA A 139 16.95 -42.12 -27.78
C ALA A 139 17.17 -43.51 -27.15
N GLU A 140 17.10 -43.61 -25.81
CA GLU A 140 17.15 -44.90 -25.11
C GLU A 140 15.98 -45.82 -25.50
N ILE A 141 14.76 -45.28 -25.65
CA ILE A 141 13.58 -46.04 -26.10
C ILE A 141 13.79 -46.56 -27.52
N GLU A 142 14.29 -45.73 -28.44
CA GLU A 142 14.55 -46.17 -29.81
C GLU A 142 15.64 -47.25 -29.86
N GLN A 143 16.69 -47.12 -29.04
CA GLN A 143 17.69 -48.17 -28.87
C GLN A 143 17.05 -49.48 -28.35
N ALA A 144 16.24 -49.43 -27.29
CA ALA A 144 15.54 -50.59 -26.76
C ALA A 144 14.57 -51.22 -27.79
N LYS A 145 13.87 -50.41 -28.59
CA LYS A 145 13.01 -50.89 -29.69
C LYS A 145 13.82 -51.63 -30.75
N SER A 146 14.98 -51.08 -31.14
CA SER A 146 15.84 -51.72 -32.12
C SER A 146 16.38 -53.07 -31.62
N GLU A 147 16.74 -53.17 -30.34
CA GLU A 147 17.16 -54.43 -29.70
C GLU A 147 16.01 -55.45 -29.68
N VAL A 148 14.80 -55.02 -29.32
CA VAL A 148 13.60 -55.90 -29.38
C VAL A 148 13.39 -56.43 -30.79
N LYS A 149 13.48 -55.57 -31.81
CA LYS A 149 13.34 -55.98 -33.21
C LYS A 149 14.44 -56.96 -33.64
N PHE A 150 15.68 -56.74 -33.20
CA PHE A 150 16.79 -57.65 -33.48
C PHE A 150 16.55 -59.03 -32.85
N ARG A 151 16.19 -59.08 -31.56
CA ARG A 151 15.88 -60.33 -30.86
C ARG A 151 14.66 -61.04 -31.42
N GLN A 152 13.65 -60.28 -31.87
CA GLN A 152 12.49 -60.81 -32.55
C GLN A 152 12.88 -61.54 -33.84
N ASN A 153 13.65 -60.88 -34.71
CA ASN A 153 14.11 -61.47 -35.96
C ASN A 153 14.95 -62.73 -35.72
N HIS A 154 15.81 -62.71 -34.69
CA HIS A 154 16.63 -63.88 -34.33
C HIS A 154 15.76 -65.04 -33.83
N ARG A 155 14.77 -64.76 -32.99
CA ARG A 155 13.79 -65.76 -32.52
C ARG A 155 13.04 -66.36 -33.71
N GLU A 156 12.52 -65.54 -34.63
CA GLU A 156 11.77 -65.99 -35.80
C GLU A 156 12.63 -66.86 -36.74
N ALA A 157 13.87 -66.47 -36.99
CA ALA A 157 14.81 -67.27 -37.79
C ALA A 157 15.14 -68.62 -37.13
N SER A 158 15.38 -68.63 -35.81
CA SER A 158 15.62 -69.83 -35.03
C SER A 158 14.39 -70.75 -34.99
N GLN A 159 13.19 -70.19 -34.91
CA GLN A 159 11.92 -70.93 -34.99
C GLN A 159 11.76 -71.62 -36.35
N ASP A 160 12.01 -70.91 -37.46
CA ASP A 160 11.93 -71.51 -38.80
C ASP A 160 12.99 -72.62 -38.99
N LEU A 161 14.21 -72.41 -38.49
CA LEU A 161 15.27 -73.43 -38.53
C LEU A 161 14.87 -74.70 -37.76
N VAL A 162 14.37 -74.56 -36.53
CA VAL A 162 13.88 -75.69 -35.73
C VAL A 162 12.74 -76.41 -36.44
N ALA A 163 11.79 -75.68 -37.04
CA ALA A 163 10.66 -76.28 -37.76
C ALA A 163 11.12 -77.10 -38.98
N ARG A 164 12.10 -76.61 -39.74
CA ARG A 164 12.70 -77.33 -40.87
C ARG A 164 13.47 -78.56 -40.42
N MET A 165 14.31 -78.42 -39.39
CA MET A 165 15.09 -79.53 -38.86
C MET A 165 14.22 -80.61 -38.23
N GLN A 166 13.10 -80.23 -37.62
CA GLN A 166 12.13 -81.19 -37.09
C GLN A 166 11.49 -82.02 -38.21
N LYS A 167 11.17 -81.43 -39.38
CA LYS A 167 10.72 -82.18 -40.56
C LYS A 167 11.78 -83.16 -41.06
N LEU A 168 13.05 -82.74 -41.17
CA LEU A 168 14.14 -83.65 -41.57
C LEU A 168 14.36 -84.77 -40.55
N ALA A 169 14.26 -84.49 -39.25
CA ALA A 169 14.40 -85.49 -38.21
C ALA A 169 13.33 -86.57 -38.30
N THR A 170 12.07 -86.22 -38.66
CA THR A 170 11.01 -87.23 -38.89
C THR A 170 11.30 -88.14 -40.08
N GLN A 171 12.12 -87.70 -41.03
CA GLN A 171 12.57 -88.48 -42.19
C GLN A 171 13.89 -89.24 -41.91
N GLY A 172 14.42 -89.18 -40.67
CA GLY A 172 15.66 -89.82 -40.27
C GLY A 172 16.93 -89.09 -40.73
N GLY A 173 16.82 -87.88 -41.29
CA GLY A 173 17.95 -87.13 -41.85
C GLY A 173 18.79 -86.34 -40.83
N VAL A 174 18.36 -86.25 -39.56
CA VAL A 174 19.03 -85.47 -38.51
C VAL A 174 18.97 -86.22 -37.17
N SER A 175 20.04 -86.10 -36.37
CA SER A 175 20.11 -86.67 -35.02
C SER A 175 19.10 -86.01 -34.06
N GLN A 176 18.44 -86.81 -33.23
CA GLN A 176 17.54 -86.30 -32.19
C GLN A 176 18.27 -85.38 -31.19
N VAL A 177 19.56 -85.63 -30.93
CA VAL A 177 20.37 -84.81 -30.03
C VAL A 177 20.56 -83.40 -30.61
N ASP A 178 20.78 -83.29 -31.92
CA ASP A 178 20.98 -82.00 -32.59
C ASP A 178 19.66 -81.20 -32.65
N LEU A 179 18.53 -81.88 -32.85
CA LEU A 179 17.21 -81.25 -32.76
C LEU A 179 16.95 -80.68 -31.35
N VAL A 180 17.33 -81.40 -30.30
CA VAL A 180 17.18 -80.92 -28.90
C VAL A 180 18.07 -79.71 -28.65
N LYS A 181 19.32 -79.68 -29.13
CA LYS A 181 20.20 -78.51 -29.02
C LYS A 181 19.59 -77.27 -29.69
N LEU A 182 19.10 -77.41 -30.92
CA LEU A 182 18.45 -76.30 -31.63
C LEU A 182 17.19 -75.80 -30.91
N LYS A 183 16.41 -76.68 -30.27
CA LYS A 183 15.27 -76.29 -29.44
C LYS A 183 15.70 -75.54 -28.18
N LEU A 184 16.82 -75.92 -27.57
CA LEU A 184 17.37 -75.21 -26.42
C LEU A 184 17.85 -73.80 -26.83
N ASP A 185 18.50 -73.68 -27.99
CA ASP A 185 18.92 -72.39 -28.55
C ASP A 185 17.72 -71.49 -28.85
N LEU A 186 16.65 -72.06 -29.42
CA LEU A 186 15.37 -71.36 -29.60
C LEU A 186 14.81 -70.87 -28.27
N ALA A 187 14.71 -71.73 -27.25
CA ALA A 187 14.24 -71.33 -25.93
C ALA A 187 15.12 -70.20 -25.32
N GLY A 188 16.43 -70.24 -25.56
CA GLY A 188 17.36 -69.17 -25.22
C GLY A 188 17.00 -67.84 -25.91
N SER A 189 16.77 -67.86 -27.22
CA SER A 189 16.37 -66.66 -27.98
C SER A 189 15.00 -66.11 -27.58
N GLU A 190 14.03 -66.96 -27.23
CA GLU A 190 12.72 -66.57 -26.70
C GLU A 190 12.83 -65.86 -25.35
N LYS A 191 13.68 -66.38 -24.46
CA LYS A 191 13.99 -65.74 -23.18
C LYS A 191 14.63 -64.37 -23.41
N ASP A 192 15.62 -64.27 -24.29
CA ASP A 192 16.30 -63.01 -24.58
C ASP A 192 15.36 -61.97 -25.20
N PHE A 193 14.46 -62.39 -26.11
CA PHE A 193 13.40 -61.53 -26.64
C PHE A 193 12.46 -61.02 -25.52
N SER A 194 12.04 -61.91 -24.63
CA SER A 194 11.18 -61.55 -23.49
C SER A 194 11.86 -60.57 -22.53
N VAL A 195 13.16 -60.72 -22.31
CA VAL A 195 13.97 -59.78 -21.51
C VAL A 195 14.04 -58.42 -22.19
N ALA A 196 14.36 -58.38 -23.49
CA ALA A 196 14.41 -57.12 -24.24
C ALA A 196 13.05 -56.39 -24.24
N GLN A 197 11.94 -57.14 -24.35
CA GLN A 197 10.60 -56.57 -24.30
C GLN A 197 10.27 -55.96 -22.93
N ARG A 198 10.65 -56.63 -21.82
CA ARG A 198 10.50 -56.04 -20.48
C ARG A 198 11.34 -54.79 -20.32
N THR A 199 12.58 -54.79 -20.82
CA THR A 199 13.44 -53.60 -20.78
C THR A 199 12.78 -52.42 -21.51
N LEU A 200 12.24 -52.65 -22.72
CA LEU A 200 11.49 -51.61 -23.45
C LEU A 200 10.29 -51.10 -22.65
N GLN A 201 9.53 -52.00 -22.02
CA GLN A 201 8.38 -51.62 -21.19
C GLN A 201 8.81 -50.79 -19.96
N GLN A 202 9.91 -51.17 -19.30
CA GLN A 202 10.47 -50.43 -18.16
C GLN A 202 10.86 -49.01 -18.56
N VAL A 203 11.61 -48.85 -19.66
CA VAL A 203 12.05 -47.52 -20.13
C VAL A 203 10.86 -46.65 -20.53
N ASN A 204 9.81 -47.23 -21.14
CA ASN A 204 8.58 -46.48 -21.45
C ASN A 204 7.85 -46.00 -20.18
N LEU A 205 7.74 -46.85 -19.16
CA LEU A 205 7.13 -46.47 -17.87
C LEU A 205 7.95 -45.39 -17.17
N ASP A 206 9.28 -45.46 -17.23
CA ASP A 206 10.14 -44.44 -16.65
C ASP A 206 9.99 -43.10 -17.37
N ARG A 207 9.80 -43.09 -18.69
CA ARG A 207 9.48 -41.88 -19.46
C ARG A 207 8.13 -41.30 -19.03
N GLU A 208 7.10 -42.13 -18.89
CA GLU A 208 5.76 -41.67 -18.47
C GLU A 208 5.75 -41.10 -17.04
N ARG A 209 6.49 -41.73 -16.13
CA ARG A 209 6.71 -41.21 -14.77
C ARG A 209 7.41 -39.86 -14.79
N MET A 210 8.46 -39.74 -15.61
CA MET A 210 9.21 -38.48 -15.78
C MET A 210 8.30 -37.36 -16.32
N GLU A 211 7.43 -37.67 -17.29
CA GLU A 211 6.48 -36.71 -17.87
C GLU A 211 5.42 -36.27 -16.84
N THR A 212 4.88 -37.22 -16.08
CA THR A 212 3.90 -36.93 -15.02
C THR A 212 4.49 -36.07 -13.91
N GLU A 213 5.71 -36.38 -13.48
CA GLU A 213 6.42 -35.60 -12.46
C GLU A 213 6.73 -34.19 -12.96
N HIS A 214 7.20 -34.05 -14.21
CA HIS A 214 7.42 -32.74 -14.81
C HIS A 214 6.12 -31.93 -14.94
N ALA A 215 5.02 -32.55 -15.35
CA ALA A 215 3.72 -31.88 -15.44
C ALA A 215 3.25 -31.37 -14.07
N ARG A 216 3.45 -32.17 -13.01
CA ARG A 216 3.16 -31.77 -11.63
C ARG A 216 4.03 -30.59 -11.19
N GLN A 217 5.35 -30.68 -11.34
CA GLN A 217 6.28 -29.61 -10.95
C GLN A 217 5.99 -28.31 -11.70
N ARG A 218 5.69 -28.41 -13.00
CA ARG A 218 5.27 -27.27 -13.82
C ARG A 218 3.99 -26.64 -13.28
N ALA A 219 2.98 -27.43 -12.96
CA ALA A 219 1.72 -26.91 -12.41
C ALA A 219 1.93 -26.21 -11.07
N GLU A 220 2.76 -26.78 -10.18
CA GLU A 220 3.11 -26.17 -8.89
C GLU A 220 3.84 -24.82 -9.10
N GLN A 221 4.86 -24.77 -9.95
CA GLN A 221 5.60 -23.54 -10.26
C GLN A 221 4.71 -22.48 -10.91
N GLN A 222 3.81 -22.89 -11.80
CA GLN A 222 2.92 -21.98 -12.52
C GLN A 222 1.86 -21.38 -11.58
N SER A 223 1.34 -22.17 -10.64
CA SER A 223 0.48 -21.68 -9.56
C SER A 223 1.20 -20.64 -8.69
N GLU A 224 2.47 -20.87 -8.32
CA GLU A 224 3.23 -19.87 -7.55
C GLU A 224 3.48 -18.58 -8.33
N ILE A 225 3.76 -18.68 -9.64
CA ILE A 225 3.88 -17.52 -10.54
C ILE A 225 2.56 -16.75 -10.60
N GLU A 226 1.42 -17.43 -10.70
CA GLU A 226 0.10 -16.80 -10.71
C GLU A 226 -0.21 -16.08 -9.39
N LYS A 227 0.10 -16.70 -8.24
CA LYS A 227 -0.04 -16.04 -6.92
C LYS A 227 0.81 -14.77 -6.84
N LEU A 228 2.06 -14.82 -7.31
CA LEU A 228 2.93 -13.64 -7.37
C LEU A 228 2.36 -12.56 -8.28
N LYS A 229 1.89 -12.92 -9.48
CA LYS A 229 1.24 -11.99 -10.42
C LYS A 229 0.01 -11.32 -9.81
N MET A 230 -0.83 -12.08 -9.10
CA MET A 230 -1.99 -11.51 -8.40
C MET A 230 -1.57 -10.51 -7.32
N ARG A 231 -0.56 -10.85 -6.51
CA ARG A 231 -0.05 -9.95 -5.45
C ARG A 231 0.58 -8.68 -6.02
N ILE A 232 1.35 -8.82 -7.10
CA ILE A 232 1.93 -7.69 -7.84
C ILE A 232 0.82 -6.83 -8.44
N GLY A 233 -0.23 -7.42 -9.01
CA GLY A 233 -1.36 -6.69 -9.58
C GLY A 233 -2.15 -5.88 -8.55
N ALA A 234 -2.40 -6.46 -7.38
CA ALA A 234 -3.01 -5.75 -6.25
C ALA A 234 -2.15 -4.55 -5.82
N LEU A 235 -0.85 -4.80 -5.57
CA LEU A 235 0.08 -3.76 -5.12
C LEU A 235 0.29 -2.68 -6.19
N LYS A 236 0.28 -3.05 -7.48
CA LYS A 236 0.34 -2.10 -8.59
C LYS A 236 -0.85 -1.14 -8.57
N THR A 237 -2.05 -1.64 -8.30
CA THR A 237 -3.27 -0.82 -8.22
C THR A 237 -3.15 0.18 -7.06
N ASP A 238 -2.63 -0.28 -5.91
CA ASP A 238 -2.39 0.58 -4.75
C ASP A 238 -1.33 1.66 -5.05
N LEU A 239 -0.29 1.31 -5.82
CA LEU A 239 0.76 2.25 -6.26
C LEU A 239 0.29 3.25 -7.33
N GLU A 240 -0.58 2.86 -8.26
CA GLU A 240 -1.11 3.77 -9.30
C GLU A 240 -1.90 4.93 -8.67
N ASN A 241 -2.60 4.65 -7.55
CA ASN A 241 -3.25 5.68 -6.75
C ASN A 241 -2.27 6.58 -5.99
N ALA A 242 -1.01 6.16 -5.85
CA ALA A 242 0.03 6.77 -5.03
C ALA A 242 1.25 7.18 -5.89
N GLN A 243 1.04 8.12 -6.81
CA GLN A 243 2.08 8.54 -7.76
C GLN A 243 3.39 8.99 -7.05
N GLN A 244 4.50 8.30 -7.32
CA GLN A 244 5.87 8.70 -6.95
C GLN A 244 6.15 8.92 -5.44
N ASN A 245 5.54 8.12 -4.55
CA ASN A 245 5.66 8.27 -3.08
C ASN A 245 5.12 9.61 -2.55
N LEU A 246 4.44 10.38 -3.41
CA LEU A 246 3.87 11.68 -3.09
C LEU A 246 2.36 11.59 -3.26
N LEU A 247 1.66 11.73 -2.15
CA LEU A 247 0.22 11.84 -2.14
C LEU A 247 -0.14 13.33 -2.26
N THR A 248 -0.68 13.72 -3.40
CA THR A 248 -1.17 15.08 -3.62
C THR A 248 -2.62 15.18 -3.16
N VAL A 249 -2.85 15.96 -2.11
CA VAL A 249 -4.21 16.30 -1.66
C VAL A 249 -4.69 17.47 -2.48
N ARG A 250 -5.79 17.29 -3.22
CA ARG A 250 -6.39 18.29 -4.11
C ARG A 250 -7.73 18.77 -3.55
N SER A 251 -8.09 20.01 -3.86
CA SER A 251 -9.41 20.53 -3.49
C SER A 251 -10.51 19.80 -4.25
N PRO A 252 -11.54 19.23 -3.58
CA PRO A 252 -12.64 18.55 -4.27
C PRO A 252 -13.56 19.53 -5.03
N TYR A 253 -13.64 20.77 -4.59
CA TYR A 253 -14.47 21.83 -5.17
C TYR A 253 -13.81 23.20 -5.05
N GLU A 254 -14.39 24.22 -5.67
CA GLU A 254 -13.94 25.61 -5.55
C GLU A 254 -14.40 26.22 -4.23
N GLY A 255 -13.51 26.87 -3.48
CA GLY A 255 -13.81 27.39 -2.15
C GLY A 255 -12.70 28.25 -1.56
N VAL A 256 -12.86 28.65 -0.30
CA VAL A 256 -11.87 29.43 0.44
C VAL A 256 -11.35 28.60 1.60
N ILE A 257 -10.04 28.60 1.82
CA ILE A 257 -9.43 27.92 2.97
C ILE A 257 -9.71 28.72 4.23
N ILE A 258 -10.50 28.15 5.15
CA ILE A 258 -10.93 28.85 6.37
C ILE A 258 -9.87 28.73 7.48
N SER A 259 -9.31 27.54 7.67
CA SER A 259 -8.31 27.26 8.70
C SER A 259 -7.45 26.06 8.32
N MET A 260 -6.18 26.09 8.73
CA MET A 260 -5.20 25.03 8.54
C MET A 260 -4.56 24.67 9.88
N GLU A 261 -4.80 23.45 10.36
CA GLU A 261 -4.21 22.94 11.59
C GLU A 261 -2.69 22.72 11.47
N GLN A 262 -2.23 22.33 10.27
CA GLN A 262 -0.84 22.00 10.01
C GLN A 262 -0.28 22.94 8.93
N ARG A 263 0.74 23.71 9.31
CA ARG A 263 1.36 24.74 8.46
C ARG A 263 2.83 24.47 8.14
N THR A 264 3.44 23.54 8.88
CA THR A 264 4.86 23.24 8.81
C THR A 264 5.16 22.04 7.93
N VAL A 265 6.07 22.24 6.98
CA VAL A 265 6.72 21.14 6.26
C VAL A 265 7.47 20.29 7.27
N GLY A 266 7.33 18.96 7.17
CA GLY A 266 7.91 17.99 8.10
C GLY A 266 6.97 17.53 9.22
N SER A 267 5.79 18.16 9.38
CA SER A 267 4.76 17.67 10.31
C SER A 267 4.20 16.31 9.86
N VAL A 268 3.98 15.42 10.82
CA VAL A 268 3.30 14.13 10.62
C VAL A 268 1.79 14.35 10.76
N VAL A 269 1.03 13.87 9.78
CA VAL A 269 -0.44 13.88 9.77
C VAL A 269 -0.98 12.46 9.66
N GLN A 270 -2.14 12.21 10.25
CA GLN A 270 -2.87 10.93 10.21
C GLN A 270 -4.33 11.19 9.87
#